data_AF-A0A7W0F6B3-F1
#
_entry.id   AF-A0A7W0F6B3-F1
#
_cell.length_a   1.000
_cell.length_b   1.000
_cell.length_c   1.000
_cell.angle_alpha   90.00
_cell.angle_beta   90.00
_cell.angle_gamma   90.00
#
_symmetry.space_group_name_H-M   'P 1'
#
loop_
_entity.id
_entity.type
_entity.pdbx_description
1 polymer ?
#
loop_
_entity_poly.entity_id
_entity_poly.type
_entity_poly.pdbx_seq_one_letter_code
_entity_poly.pdbx_strand_id
1 'polypeptide(L)'
;GGGTTDIAVISLDGIVYSKAVRVGGDKMDEELIAYMKRRYNLMIGERTAERIKIEIGSAYPSDGDGHREMEIKGRDLILGIPKTITINEDQIREVLSAPVNTILDTIKVTLENTPPELAADIVDRGIVLAGGGALLRGLDTYIREETGLPIIVADDPLTAVVRGVGEMLDDFKLLRKIAIN
;
A
#
# COMPACT_ATOMS: atom_id res chain seq x y z
N GLY A 1 2.90 -0.06 5.10
CA GLY A 1 2.32 -0.39 6.42
C GLY A 1 1.06 0.43 6.66
N GLY A 2 0.65 0.61 7.93
CA GLY A 2 -0.47 1.48 8.29
C GLY A 2 -0.13 2.96 8.12
N GLY A 3 0.83 3.47 8.92
CA GLY A 3 1.20 4.89 8.91
C GLY A 3 2.28 5.29 7.90
N THR A 4 3.10 4.34 7.44
CA THR A 4 4.25 4.61 6.54
C THR A 4 4.35 3.60 5.42
N THR A 5 5.02 4.02 4.35
CA THR A 5 5.58 3.14 3.33
C THR A 5 7.08 3.36 3.29
N ASP A 6 7.80 2.28 3.58
CA ASP A 6 9.25 2.23 3.64
C ASP A 6 9.77 1.47 2.43
N ILE A 7 10.70 2.07 1.70
CA ILE A 7 11.28 1.52 0.46
C ILE A 7 12.79 1.50 0.66
N ALA A 8 13.40 0.34 0.44
CA ALA A 8 14.82 0.16 0.61
C ALA A 8 15.40 -0.74 -0.47
N VAL A 9 16.61 -0.42 -0.91
CA VAL A 9 17.47 -1.30 -1.72
C VAL A 9 18.49 -1.91 -0.78
N ILE A 10 18.51 -3.24 -0.73
CA ILE A 10 19.35 -4.02 0.20
C ILE A 10 20.39 -4.79 -0.61
N SER A 11 21.65 -4.71 -0.18
CA SER A 11 22.76 -5.49 -0.76
C SER A 11 23.80 -5.80 0.32
N LEU A 12 24.43 -6.97 0.22
CA LEU A 12 25.53 -7.42 1.11
C LEU A 12 25.26 -7.18 2.61
N ASP A 13 24.06 -7.53 3.08
CA ASP A 13 23.58 -7.40 4.46
C ASP A 13 23.41 -5.96 4.97
N GLY A 14 23.32 -4.98 4.06
CA GLY A 14 23.10 -3.58 4.39
C GLY A 14 22.07 -2.89 3.49
N ILE A 15 21.58 -1.74 3.96
CA ILE A 15 20.73 -0.85 3.16
C ILE A 15 21.64 0.08 2.35
N VAL A 16 21.51 0.03 1.03
CA VAL A 16 22.28 0.89 0.11
C VAL A 16 21.60 2.25 -0.03
N TYR A 17 20.29 2.24 -0.22
CA TYR A 17 19.46 3.43 -0.24
C TYR A 17 18.10 3.10 0.37
N SER A 18 17.52 4.04 1.10
CA SER A 18 16.15 3.91 1.59
C SER A 18 15.45 5.25 1.65
N LYS A 19 14.14 5.22 1.43
CA LYS A 19 13.25 6.36 1.60
C LYS A 19 11.96 5.90 2.25
N ALA A 20 11.46 6.72 3.16
CA ALA A 20 10.20 6.49 3.83
C ALA A 20 9.25 7.67 3.59
N VAL A 21 7.98 7.38 3.39
CA VAL A 21 6.92 8.37 3.29
C VAL A 21 5.82 8.07 4.30
N ARG A 22 5.25 9.12 4.91
CA ARG A 22 4.13 9.01 5.85
C ARG A 22 2.79 8.85 5.11
N VAL A 23 2.75 7.85 4.23
CA VAL A 23 1.58 7.43 3.47
C VAL A 23 1.51 5.92 3.53
N GLY A 24 0.38 5.39 3.97
CA GLY A 24 0.10 3.96 4.08
C GLY A 24 -1.40 3.72 4.17
N GLY A 25 -1.80 2.60 4.77
CA GLY A 25 -3.21 2.24 4.97
C GLY A 25 -4.04 3.30 5.70
N ASP A 26 -3.47 3.99 6.69
CA ASP A 26 -4.19 5.00 7.49
C ASP A 26 -4.56 6.20 6.61
N LYS A 27 -3.64 6.62 5.75
CA LYS A 27 -3.86 7.75 4.83
C LYS A 27 -4.94 7.42 3.79
N MET A 28 -5.00 6.16 3.35
CA MET A 28 -6.07 5.69 2.47
C MET A 28 -7.44 5.79 3.15
N ASP A 29 -7.54 5.40 4.43
CA ASP A 29 -8.80 5.51 5.18
C ASP A 29 -9.25 6.95 5.40
N GLU A 30 -8.31 7.85 5.70
CA GLU A 30 -8.58 9.28 5.80
C GLU A 30 -9.21 9.84 4.52
N GLU A 31 -8.66 9.49 3.35
CA GLU A 31 -9.21 9.96 2.06
C GLU A 31 -10.60 9.40 1.81
N LEU A 32 -10.87 8.14 2.18
CA LEU A 32 -12.20 7.53 2.08
C LEU A 32 -13.22 8.23 2.99
N ILE A 33 -12.87 8.51 4.25
CA ILE A 33 -13.73 9.27 5.18
C ILE A 33 -14.02 10.66 4.61
N ALA A 34 -12.98 11.35 4.14
CA ALA A 34 -13.11 12.68 3.57
C ALA A 34 -13.96 12.67 2.29
N TYR A 35 -13.85 11.64 1.46
CA TYR A 35 -14.69 11.46 0.27
C TYR A 35 -16.16 11.27 0.65
N MET A 36 -16.48 10.38 1.60
CA MET A 36 -17.87 10.18 2.04
C MET A 36 -18.51 11.45 2.60
N LYS A 37 -17.74 12.20 3.39
CA LYS A 37 -18.18 13.48 3.94
C LYS A 37 -18.44 14.51 2.84
N ARG A 38 -17.52 14.66 1.89
CA ARG A 38 -17.60 15.68 0.81
C ARG A 38 -18.66 15.34 -0.24
N ARG A 39 -18.74 14.08 -0.68
CA ARG A 39 -19.57 13.65 -1.82
C ARG A 39 -21.01 13.30 -1.45
N TYR A 40 -21.23 12.76 -0.24
CA TYR A 40 -22.53 12.21 0.17
C TYR A 40 -23.11 12.85 1.43
N ASN A 41 -22.39 13.82 2.04
CA ASN A 41 -22.69 14.35 3.37
C ASN A 41 -22.85 13.23 4.41
N LEU A 42 -22.08 12.15 4.27
CA LEU A 42 -22.18 10.96 5.12
C LEU A 42 -20.96 10.89 6.04
N MET A 43 -21.20 10.88 7.34
CA MET A 43 -20.17 10.63 8.34
C MET A 43 -20.04 9.12 8.57
N ILE A 44 -18.81 8.62 8.39
CA ILE A 44 -18.40 7.24 8.70
C ILE A 44 -17.18 7.25 9.61
N GLY A 45 -16.93 6.15 10.33
CA GLY A 45 -15.73 5.97 11.14
C GLY A 45 -14.64 5.18 10.43
N GLU A 46 -13.44 5.15 11.02
CA GLU A 46 -12.25 4.47 10.49
C GLU A 46 -12.50 3.00 10.15
N ARG A 47 -13.17 2.23 11.03
CA ARG A 47 -13.49 0.83 10.75
C ARG A 47 -14.33 0.63 9.49
N THR A 48 -15.22 1.56 9.18
CA THR A 48 -16.03 1.50 7.97
C THR A 48 -15.19 1.84 6.74
N ALA A 49 -14.28 2.82 6.87
CA ALA A 49 -13.34 3.17 5.81
C ALA A 49 -12.37 2.03 5.48
N GLU A 50 -11.78 1.40 6.49
CA GLU A 50 -10.91 0.22 6.33
C GLU A 50 -11.68 -0.92 5.64
N ARG A 51 -12.94 -1.16 6.03
CA ARG A 51 -13.76 -2.18 5.37
C ARG A 51 -14.02 -1.87 3.89
N ILE A 52 -14.28 -0.60 3.55
CA ILE A 52 -14.39 -0.15 2.15
C ILE A 52 -13.09 -0.46 1.39
N LYS A 53 -11.94 -0.10 1.99
CA LYS A 53 -10.61 -0.32 1.41
C LYS A 53 -10.35 -1.80 1.14
N ILE A 54 -10.68 -2.68 2.09
CA ILE A 54 -10.48 -4.13 1.96
C ILE A 54 -11.44 -4.76 0.93
N GLU A 55 -12.73 -4.44 0.99
CA GLU A 55 -13.74 -5.11 0.18
C GLU A 55 -13.74 -4.63 -1.28
N ILE A 56 -13.67 -3.33 -1.50
CA ILE A 56 -13.83 -2.73 -2.84
C ILE A 56 -12.69 -1.80 -3.25
N GLY A 57 -11.66 -1.61 -2.43
CA GLY A 57 -10.47 -0.85 -2.81
C GLY A 57 -9.62 -1.54 -3.87
N SER A 58 -9.14 -0.76 -4.83
CA SER A 58 -8.21 -1.21 -5.87
C SER A 58 -7.31 -0.06 -6.33
N ALA A 59 -6.10 -0.40 -6.74
CA ALA A 59 -5.15 0.50 -7.41
C ALA A 59 -5.22 0.37 -8.94
N TYR A 60 -5.80 -0.70 -9.47
CA TYR A 60 -5.84 -0.97 -10.92
C TYR A 60 -7.24 -1.43 -11.38
N PRO A 61 -7.68 -1.12 -12.62
CA PRO A 61 -8.90 -1.69 -13.17
C PRO A 61 -8.86 -3.22 -13.14
N SER A 62 -9.97 -3.86 -12.74
CA SER A 62 -10.06 -5.32 -12.79
C SER A 62 -10.60 -5.75 -14.15
N ASP A 63 -9.99 -6.74 -14.79
CA ASP A 63 -10.40 -7.26 -16.12
C ASP A 63 -11.74 -8.04 -16.11
N GLY A 64 -12.49 -8.02 -15.00
CA GLY A 64 -13.72 -8.79 -14.82
C GLY A 64 -14.96 -7.90 -14.75
N ASP A 65 -16.06 -8.40 -15.33
CA ASP A 65 -17.39 -7.79 -15.56
C ASP A 65 -18.17 -7.37 -14.29
N GLY A 66 -17.51 -7.23 -13.14
CA GLY A 66 -18.12 -6.89 -11.87
C GLY A 66 -17.58 -5.59 -11.32
N HIS A 67 -18.25 -4.47 -11.62
CA HIS A 67 -18.14 -3.26 -10.80
C HIS A 67 -18.53 -3.66 -9.37
N ARG A 68 -17.55 -3.91 -8.50
CA ARG A 68 -17.84 -4.25 -7.10
C ARG A 68 -18.55 -3.08 -6.46
N GLU A 69 -19.67 -3.36 -5.82
CA GLU A 69 -20.46 -2.37 -5.10
C GLU A 69 -20.61 -2.79 -3.64
N MET A 70 -20.78 -1.80 -2.77
CA MET A 70 -20.94 -2.01 -1.33
C MET A 70 -21.92 -0.99 -0.76
N GLU A 71 -22.82 -1.45 0.12
CA GLU A 71 -23.67 -0.57 0.90
C GLU A 71 -22.94 -0.03 2.14
N ILE A 72 -22.91 1.29 2.28
CA ILE A 72 -22.28 1.98 3.40
C ILE A 72 -23.33 2.67 4.24
N LYS A 73 -23.35 2.29 5.52
CA LYS A 73 -24.19 2.91 6.54
C LYS A 73 -23.38 3.95 7.31
N GLY A 74 -23.94 5.14 7.46
CA GLY A 74 -23.35 6.23 8.22
C GLY A 74 -24.41 7.20 8.74
N ARG A 75 -23.97 8.32 9.30
CA ARG A 75 -24.85 9.39 9.77
C ARG A 75 -24.92 10.49 8.70
N ASP A 76 -26.12 10.81 8.24
CA ASP A 76 -26.32 11.96 7.36
C ASP A 76 -26.02 13.26 8.14
N LEU A 77 -25.16 14.10 7.61
CA LEU A 77 -24.72 15.34 8.26
C LEU A 77 -25.74 16.48 8.14
N ILE A 78 -26.69 16.38 7.21
CA ILE A 78 -27.75 17.36 7.01
C ILE A 78 -28.92 17.03 7.94
N LEU A 79 -29.43 15.79 7.86
CA LEU A 79 -30.61 15.37 8.62
C LEU A 79 -30.28 14.80 10.00
N GLY A 80 -29.03 14.44 10.25
CA GLY A 80 -28.57 13.89 11.52
C GLY A 80 -28.95 12.43 11.79
N ILE A 81 -29.66 11.77 10.87
CA ILE A 81 -30.18 10.39 10.98
C ILE A 81 -29.33 9.36 10.22
N PRO A 82 -29.47 8.05 10.51
CA PRO A 82 -28.81 7.00 9.74
C PRO A 82 -29.20 7.04 8.26
N LYS A 83 -28.22 6.91 7.37
CA LYS A 83 -28.38 6.85 5.93
C LYS A 83 -27.51 5.75 5.34
N THR A 84 -28.03 5.11 4.30
CA THR A 84 -27.32 4.09 3.53
C THR A 84 -27.10 4.61 2.11
N ILE A 85 -25.90 4.42 1.59
CA ILE A 85 -25.55 4.72 0.19
C ILE A 85 -24.87 3.50 -0.43
N THR A 86 -24.94 3.40 -1.74
CA THR A 86 -24.16 2.41 -2.52
C THR A 86 -22.98 3.12 -3.17
N ILE A 87 -21.80 2.53 -3.06
CA ILE A 87 -20.56 2.99 -3.68
C ILE A 87 -19.97 1.87 -4.52
N ASN A 88 -19.19 2.23 -5.54
CA ASN A 88 -18.55 1.25 -6.42
C ASN A 88 -17.03 1.35 -6.40
N GLU A 89 -16.37 0.30 -6.87
CA GLU A 89 -14.91 0.19 -6.93
C GLU A 89 -14.24 1.33 -7.72
N ASP A 90 -14.84 1.80 -8.81
CA ASP A 90 -14.24 2.85 -9.63
C ASP A 90 -14.13 4.18 -8.87
N GLN A 91 -15.19 4.54 -8.12
CA GLN A 91 -15.17 5.69 -7.21
C GLN A 91 -14.08 5.55 -6.14
N ILE A 92 -13.93 4.35 -5.58
CA ILE A 92 -12.94 4.10 -4.54
C ILE A 92 -11.51 4.12 -5.10
N ARG A 93 -11.29 3.57 -6.29
CA ARG A 93 -10.01 3.65 -7.00
C ARG A 93 -9.61 5.10 -7.28
N GLU A 94 -10.56 5.94 -7.71
CA GLU A 94 -10.30 7.37 -7.92
C GLU A 94 -9.84 8.06 -6.63
N VAL A 95 -10.50 7.77 -5.50
CA VAL A 95 -10.13 8.34 -4.18
C VAL A 95 -8.75 7.85 -3.72
N LEU A 96 -8.43 6.58 -3.95
CA LEU A 96 -7.16 5.98 -3.55
C LEU A 96 -5.99 6.34 -4.48
N SER A 97 -6.24 6.95 -5.65
CA SER A 97 -5.21 7.29 -6.62
C SER A 97 -4.11 8.19 -6.03
N ALA A 98 -4.45 9.21 -5.24
CA ALA A 98 -3.48 10.13 -4.66
C ALA A 98 -2.48 9.46 -3.69
N PRO A 99 -2.91 8.69 -2.67
CA PRO A 99 -1.97 7.97 -1.80
C PRO A 99 -1.19 6.89 -2.56
N VAL A 100 -1.80 6.19 -3.53
CA VAL A 100 -1.11 5.18 -4.36
C VAL A 100 -0.02 5.82 -5.22
N ASN A 101 -0.29 6.95 -5.87
CA ASN A 101 0.70 7.67 -6.66
C ASN A 101 1.87 8.15 -5.80
N THR A 102 1.60 8.59 -4.57
CA THR A 102 2.67 9.00 -3.65
C THR A 102 3.62 7.83 -3.33
N ILE A 103 3.08 6.62 -3.18
CA ILE A 103 3.88 5.40 -3.00
C ILE A 103 4.71 5.12 -4.27
N LEU A 104 4.07 5.15 -5.44
CA LEU A 104 4.74 4.93 -6.72
C LEU A 104 5.88 5.93 -6.98
N ASP A 105 5.65 7.22 -6.74
CA ASP A 105 6.66 8.26 -6.91
C ASP A 105 7.85 8.02 -5.96
N THR A 106 7.58 7.54 -4.75
CA THR A 106 8.64 7.19 -3.79
C THR A 106 9.45 5.97 -4.26
N ILE A 107 8.80 5.00 -4.93
CA ILE A 107 9.48 3.88 -5.59
C ILE A 107 10.38 4.40 -6.71
N LYS A 108 9.84 5.20 -7.63
CA LYS A 108 10.59 5.77 -8.77
C LYS A 108 11.81 6.57 -8.30
N VAL A 109 11.65 7.43 -7.30
CA VAL A 109 12.78 8.19 -6.72
C VAL A 109 13.82 7.27 -6.08
N THR A 110 13.41 6.17 -5.45
CA THR A 110 14.36 5.19 -4.87
C THR A 110 15.16 4.51 -5.96
N LEU A 111 14.52 4.09 -7.06
CA LEU A 111 15.18 3.49 -8.22
C LEU A 111 16.16 4.47 -8.88
N GLU A 112 15.79 5.74 -9.04
CA GLU A 112 16.65 6.79 -9.62
C GLU A 112 17.93 7.06 -8.80
N ASN A 113 17.86 6.88 -7.48
CA ASN A 113 19.00 7.07 -6.58
C ASN A 113 19.78 5.77 -6.32
N THR A 114 19.41 4.67 -6.97
CA THR A 114 20.09 3.39 -6.83
C THR A 114 21.35 3.36 -7.71
N PRO A 115 22.51 2.93 -7.18
CA PRO A 115 23.72 2.79 -7.99
C PRO A 115 23.51 1.90 -9.21
N PRO A 116 24.08 2.25 -10.39
CA PRO A 116 23.88 1.50 -11.63
C PRO A 116 24.21 0.00 -11.53
N GLU A 117 25.19 -0.36 -10.69
CA GLU A 117 25.61 -1.73 -10.48
C GLU A 117 24.51 -2.60 -9.87
N LEU A 118 23.61 -2.01 -9.07
CA LEU A 118 22.47 -2.69 -8.45
C LEU A 118 21.18 -2.54 -9.25
N ALA A 119 21.08 -1.49 -10.06
CA ALA A 119 19.92 -1.28 -10.92
C ALA A 119 19.73 -2.45 -11.90
N ALA A 120 20.82 -3.01 -12.44
CA ALA A 120 20.77 -4.19 -13.30
C ALA A 120 20.18 -5.41 -12.57
N ASP A 121 20.59 -5.67 -11.33
CA ASP A 121 20.06 -6.78 -10.52
C ASP A 121 18.56 -6.61 -10.22
N ILE A 122 18.09 -5.37 -10.04
CA ILE A 122 16.67 -5.07 -9.80
C ILE A 122 15.83 -5.33 -11.06
N VAL A 123 16.35 -5.10 -12.26
CA VAL A 123 15.64 -5.44 -13.51
C VAL A 123 15.35 -6.94 -13.57
N ASP A 124 16.29 -7.77 -13.13
CA ASP A 124 16.14 -9.23 -13.15
C ASP A 124 15.31 -9.77 -11.99
N ARG A 125 15.51 -9.24 -10.77
CA ARG A 125 14.85 -9.75 -9.54
C ARG A 125 13.53 -9.08 -9.21
N GLY A 126 13.33 -7.86 -9.68
CA GLY A 126 12.13 -7.06 -9.43
C GLY A 126 12.07 -6.43 -8.03
N ILE A 127 10.86 -6.00 -7.67
CA ILE A 127 10.53 -5.35 -6.41
C ILE A 127 9.66 -6.29 -5.57
N VAL A 128 10.00 -6.43 -4.28
CA VAL A 128 9.21 -7.20 -3.33
C VAL A 128 8.32 -6.26 -2.50
N LEU A 129 7.01 -6.51 -2.49
CA LEU A 129 6.02 -5.80 -1.68
C LEU A 129 5.71 -6.58 -0.41
N ALA A 130 5.75 -5.90 0.74
CA ALA A 130 5.41 -6.46 2.05
C ALA A 130 4.58 -5.47 2.89
N GLY A 131 3.95 -5.99 3.94
CA GLY A 131 3.02 -5.25 4.80
C GLY A 131 1.57 -5.29 4.28
N GLY A 132 0.60 -4.99 5.16
CA GLY A 132 -0.82 -5.08 4.81
C GLY A 132 -1.26 -4.19 3.63
N GLY A 133 -0.58 -3.06 3.40
CA GLY A 133 -0.85 -2.20 2.24
C GLY A 133 -0.53 -2.86 0.89
N ALA A 134 0.34 -3.88 0.86
CA ALA A 134 0.62 -4.65 -0.35
C ALA A 134 -0.58 -5.47 -0.84
N LEU A 135 -1.59 -5.66 0.01
CA LEU A 135 -2.82 -6.40 -0.32
C LEU A 135 -3.86 -5.54 -1.03
N LEU A 136 -3.59 -4.26 -1.26
CA LEU A 136 -4.46 -3.44 -2.10
C LEU A 136 -4.50 -4.03 -3.50
N ARG A 137 -5.70 -4.37 -3.97
CA ARG A 137 -5.90 -5.08 -5.23
C ARG A 137 -5.29 -4.33 -6.40
N GLY A 138 -4.54 -5.05 -7.24
CA GLY A 138 -3.90 -4.49 -8.43
C GLY A 138 -2.78 -3.50 -8.16
N LEU A 139 -2.33 -3.32 -6.90
CA LEU A 139 -1.19 -2.45 -6.60
C LEU A 139 0.09 -2.96 -7.26
N ASP A 140 0.30 -4.27 -7.24
CA ASP A 140 1.39 -4.94 -7.92
C ASP A 140 1.33 -4.75 -9.45
N THR A 141 0.15 -4.92 -10.06
CA THR A 141 -0.06 -4.66 -11.49
C THR A 141 0.21 -3.20 -11.84
N TYR A 142 -0.33 -2.27 -11.05
CA TYR A 142 -0.14 -0.84 -11.27
C TYR A 142 1.34 -0.45 -11.21
N ILE A 143 2.06 -0.90 -10.18
CA ILE A 143 3.50 -0.62 -10.05
C ILE A 143 4.28 -1.27 -11.20
N ARG A 144 3.92 -2.49 -11.61
CA ARG A 144 4.57 -3.19 -12.73
C ARG A 144 4.46 -2.40 -14.03
N GLU A 145 3.28 -1.91 -14.36
CA GLU A 145 3.07 -1.12 -15.58
C GLU A 145 3.84 0.20 -15.55
N GLU A 146 3.86 0.86 -14.40
CA GLU A 146 4.48 2.17 -14.23
C GLU A 146 6.01 2.14 -14.11
N THR A 147 6.58 1.00 -13.70
CA THR A 147 8.04 0.84 -13.53
C THR A 147 8.67 -0.05 -14.60
N GLY A 148 7.89 -0.90 -15.27
CA GLY A 148 8.40 -1.93 -16.18
C GLY A 148 9.15 -3.07 -15.47
N LEU A 149 9.12 -3.14 -14.14
CA LEU A 149 9.85 -4.12 -13.34
C LEU A 149 8.95 -5.27 -12.87
N PRO A 150 9.49 -6.49 -12.71
CA PRO A 150 8.76 -7.56 -12.05
C PRO A 150 8.36 -7.14 -10.62
N ILE A 151 7.13 -7.42 -10.23
CA ILE A 151 6.62 -7.12 -8.88
C ILE A 151 6.19 -8.42 -8.23
N ILE A 152 6.68 -8.67 -7.02
CA ILE A 152 6.44 -9.87 -6.22
C ILE A 152 5.81 -9.42 -4.90
N VAL A 153 4.61 -9.90 -4.59
CA VAL A 153 4.04 -9.74 -3.25
C VAL A 153 4.59 -10.86 -2.37
N ALA A 154 5.10 -10.54 -1.19
CA ALA A 154 5.59 -11.53 -0.23
C ALA A 154 4.47 -12.54 0.12
N ASP A 155 4.82 -13.81 0.36
CA ASP A 155 3.85 -14.88 0.62
C ASP A 155 2.94 -14.55 1.82
N ASP A 156 3.52 -14.04 2.90
CA ASP A 156 2.80 -13.59 4.11
C ASP A 156 3.10 -12.13 4.41
N PRO A 157 2.54 -11.17 3.66
CA PRO A 157 2.97 -9.77 3.71
C PRO A 157 2.63 -9.13 5.07
N LEU A 158 1.58 -9.60 5.76
CA LEU A 158 1.19 -9.12 7.09
C LEU A 158 2.19 -9.52 8.19
N THR A 159 2.87 -10.67 8.05
CA THR A 159 3.78 -11.20 9.08
C THR A 159 5.25 -11.15 8.68
N ALA A 160 5.56 -10.74 7.44
CA ALA A 160 6.92 -10.68 6.91
C ALA A 160 7.91 -9.97 7.83
N VAL A 161 7.51 -8.84 8.43
CA VAL A 161 8.38 -8.07 9.34
C VAL A 161 8.71 -8.87 10.61
N VAL A 162 7.71 -9.41 11.29
CA VAL A 162 7.94 -10.15 12.55
C VAL A 162 8.67 -11.47 12.30
N ARG A 163 8.43 -12.11 11.16
CA ARG A 163 9.16 -13.32 10.73
C ARG A 163 10.63 -13.01 10.46
N GLY A 164 10.93 -11.95 9.71
CA GLY A 164 12.30 -11.53 9.46
C GLY A 164 13.07 -11.19 10.74
N VAL A 165 12.40 -10.57 11.72
CA VAL A 165 12.99 -10.33 13.05
C VAL A 165 13.28 -11.67 13.76
N GLY A 166 12.35 -12.62 13.73
CA GLY A 166 12.56 -13.96 14.30
C GLY A 166 13.76 -14.68 13.68
N GLU A 167 13.83 -14.73 12.34
CA GLU A 167 14.94 -15.37 11.61
C GLU A 167 16.29 -14.70 11.92
N MET A 168 16.33 -13.37 12.01
CA MET A 168 17.55 -12.64 12.38
C MET A 168 18.02 -12.98 13.80
N LEU A 169 17.10 -13.18 14.76
CA LEU A 169 17.47 -13.52 16.13
C LEU A 169 18.05 -14.93 16.26
N ASP A 170 17.68 -15.84 15.35
CA ASP A 170 18.25 -17.19 15.28
C ASP A 170 19.63 -17.22 14.59
N ASP A 171 19.96 -16.24 13.75
CA ASP A 171 21.28 -16.09 13.12
C ASP A 171 22.15 -15.03 13.82
N PHE A 172 22.85 -15.46 14.87
CA PHE A 172 23.79 -14.61 15.61
C PHE A 172 24.93 -14.01 14.76
N LYS A 173 25.31 -14.64 13.64
CA LYS A 173 26.36 -14.08 12.76
C LYS A 173 25.81 -12.90 11.98
N LEU A 174 24.63 -13.07 11.37
CA LEU A 174 23.93 -12.00 10.68
C LEU A 174 23.60 -10.86 11.65
N LEU A 175 23.08 -11.18 12.83
CA LEU A 175 22.78 -10.19 13.87
C LEU A 175 24.01 -9.36 14.24
N ARG A 176 25.18 -9.99 14.46
CA ARG A 176 26.43 -9.25 14.73
C ARG A 176 26.85 -8.38 13.55
N LYS A 177 26.63 -8.82 12.31
CA LYS A 177 26.99 -8.05 11.12
C LYS A 177 26.13 -6.80 10.97
N ILE A 178 24.83 -6.90 11.27
CA ILE A 178 23.86 -5.79 11.14
C ILE A 178 23.90 -4.85 12.36
N ALA A 179 24.01 -5.38 13.58
CA ALA A 179 23.92 -4.60 14.83
C ALA A 179 25.12 -3.68 15.13
N ILE A 180 26.20 -3.77 14.34
CA ILE A 180 27.43 -2.97 14.53
C ILE A 180 27.43 -1.69 13.66
N ASN A 181 26.36 -1.43 12.89
CA ASN A 181 26.16 -0.16 12.17
C ASN A 181 25.24 0.80 12.94
#